data_AF-A0A2I2DTA0-F1
#
_entry.id   AF-A0A2I2DTA0-F1
#
_cell.length_a   1.000
_cell.length_b   1.000
_cell.length_c   1.000
_cell.angle_alpha   90.00
_cell.angle_beta   90.00
_cell.angle_gamma   90.00
#
_symmetry.space_group_name_H-M   'P 1'
#
loop_
_entity.id
_entity.type
_entity.pdbx_description
1 polymer ?
#
loop_
_entity_poly.entity_id
_entity_poly.type
_entity_poly.pdbx_seq_one_letter_code
_entity_poly.pdbx_strand_id
1 'polypeptide(L)'
;MLRDIISNDFFTIMLVVGMILIATAKLTSPKRFNDFISVLGNSKYLKIYSRDQKFFDKFDALLFANLIISVSLFCFISYKFFTKTNTISPDTMFKISFGISVFILIKVFIERLIGSLFEMDAIIDQYLFQKISYKNYLGLVLIPINALLLFSFKPTLTFFYVTVILLFIVILIGLVTSFKAHQSLIKHNFFYFILYLCALEIAPCIILYKVIISK
;
A
#
# COMPACT_ATOMS: atom_id res chain seq x y z
N MET A 1 -23.31 28.00 -23.53
CA MET A 1 -22.55 26.73 -23.51
C MET A 1 -22.37 26.32 -22.05
N LEU A 2 -23.26 25.48 -21.52
CA LEU A 2 -22.96 24.78 -20.27
C LEU A 2 -21.81 23.84 -20.58
N ARG A 3 -20.67 24.05 -19.94
CA ARG A 3 -19.58 23.08 -19.92
C ARG A 3 -20.14 21.85 -19.21
N ASP A 4 -20.19 20.71 -19.88
CA ASP A 4 -20.45 19.42 -19.24
C ASP A 4 -19.46 19.29 -18.09
N ILE A 5 -19.97 19.48 -16.87
CA ILE A 5 -19.19 19.25 -15.66
C ILE A 5 -19.09 17.74 -15.60
N ILE A 6 -17.97 17.20 -16.07
CA ILE A 6 -17.60 15.81 -15.83
C ILE A 6 -17.60 15.68 -14.30
N SER A 7 -18.67 15.09 -13.76
CA SER A 7 -18.92 15.00 -12.32
C SER A 7 -17.88 14.08 -11.70
N ASN A 8 -16.77 14.67 -11.31
CA ASN A 8 -15.70 14.01 -10.57
C ASN A 8 -15.98 14.00 -9.05
N ASP A 9 -17.18 14.43 -8.64
CA ASP A 9 -17.58 14.66 -7.25
C ASP A 9 -17.31 13.45 -6.35
N PHE A 10 -17.58 12.24 -6.84
CA PHE A 10 -17.31 11.00 -6.10
C PHE A 10 -15.81 10.81 -5.78
N PHE A 11 -14.94 11.11 -6.74
CA PHE A 11 -13.49 11.00 -6.52
C PHE A 11 -12.98 12.08 -5.57
N THR A 12 -13.55 13.28 -5.67
CA THR A 12 -13.23 14.37 -4.74
C THR A 12 -13.63 14.01 -3.32
N ILE A 13 -14.81 13.39 -3.12
CA ILE A 13 -15.23 12.87 -1.80
C ILE A 13 -14.22 11.86 -1.26
N MET A 14 -13.79 10.89 -2.08
CA MET A 14 -12.81 9.88 -1.65
C MET A 14 -11.43 10.47 -1.31
N LEU A 15 -10.98 11.48 -2.07
CA LEU A 15 -9.75 12.22 -1.74
C LEU A 15 -9.88 12.95 -0.40
N VAL A 16 -11.01 13.60 -0.15
CA VAL A 16 -11.28 14.30 1.12
C VAL A 16 -11.33 13.30 2.29
N VAL A 17 -11.98 12.15 2.11
CA VAL A 17 -12.00 11.07 3.12
C VAL A 17 -10.58 10.59 3.42
N GLY A 18 -9.73 10.40 2.41
CA GLY A 18 -8.32 10.05 2.60
C GLY A 18 -7.54 11.10 3.41
N MET A 19 -7.74 12.39 3.11
CA MET A 19 -7.14 13.47 3.89
C MET A 19 -7.62 13.49 5.35
N ILE A 20 -8.90 13.24 5.59
CA ILE A 20 -9.47 13.15 6.94
C ILE A 20 -8.85 11.97 7.71
N LEU A 21 -8.63 10.82 7.06
CA LEU A 21 -7.96 9.68 7.68
C LEU A 21 -6.51 9.99 8.07
N ILE A 22 -5.77 10.72 7.23
CA ILE A 22 -4.41 11.15 7.57
C ILE A 22 -4.42 12.16 8.73
N ALA A 23 -5.36 13.12 8.70
CA ALA A 23 -5.49 14.11 9.76
C ALA A 23 -5.84 13.46 11.11
N THR A 24 -6.78 12.51 11.12
CA THR A 24 -7.15 11.76 12.34
C THR A 24 -6.02 10.88 12.84
N ALA A 25 -5.23 10.26 11.96
CA ALA A 25 -4.02 9.52 12.34
C ALA A 25 -2.99 10.43 13.02
N LYS A 26 -2.77 11.64 12.49
CA LYS A 26 -1.89 12.65 13.08
C LYS A 26 -2.38 13.14 14.44
N LEU A 27 -3.69 13.34 14.61
CA LEU A 27 -4.29 13.75 15.88
C LEU A 27 -4.20 12.66 16.96
N THR A 28 -4.33 11.40 16.56
CA THR A 28 -4.26 10.27 17.49
C THR A 28 -2.86 10.11 18.08
N SER A 29 -1.81 10.19 17.24
CA SER A 29 -0.43 9.95 17.66
C SER A 29 0.56 10.88 16.95
N PRO A 30 0.66 12.17 17.35
CA PRO A 30 1.44 13.17 16.62
C PRO A 30 2.94 12.90 16.61
N LYS A 31 3.52 12.45 17.74
CA LYS A 31 4.95 12.09 17.82
C LYS A 31 5.28 10.93 16.88
N ARG A 32 4.46 9.88 16.92
CA ARG A 32 4.60 8.70 16.06
C ARG A 32 4.41 9.03 14.58
N PHE A 33 3.49 9.94 14.24
CA PHE A 33 3.28 10.41 12.88
C PHE A 33 4.50 11.14 12.31
N ASN A 34 5.15 12.00 13.11
CA ASN A 34 6.38 12.68 12.68
C ASN A 34 7.53 11.70 12.43
N ASP A 35 7.68 10.69 13.31
CA ASP A 35 8.64 9.60 13.10
C ASP A 35 8.29 8.79 11.83
N PHE A 36 7.00 8.54 11.58
CA PHE A 36 6.48 7.80 10.42
C PHE A 36 6.74 8.51 9.08
N ILE A 37 6.59 9.83 8.99
CA ILE A 37 6.92 10.59 7.76
C ILE A 37 8.39 10.35 7.37
N SER A 38 9.26 10.17 8.36
CA SER A 38 10.69 9.98 8.15
C SER A 38 11.07 8.53 7.82
N VAL A 39 10.12 7.60 7.61
CA VAL A 39 10.38 6.15 7.47
C VAL A 39 11.23 5.79 6.24
N LEU A 40 11.18 6.60 5.18
CA LEU A 40 12.01 6.40 3.98
C LEU A 40 13.50 6.64 4.24
N GLY A 41 13.84 7.65 5.04
CA GLY A 41 15.21 8.06 5.31
C GLY A 41 15.75 7.60 6.67
N ASN A 42 14.87 7.29 7.62
CA ASN A 42 15.22 6.98 8.98
C ASN A 42 14.52 5.70 9.49
N SER A 43 15.33 4.70 9.85
CA SER A 43 14.85 3.44 10.43
C SER A 43 14.42 3.55 11.90
N LYS A 44 14.52 4.74 12.52
CA LYS A 44 14.15 4.98 13.92
C LYS A 44 12.70 4.57 14.21
N TYR A 45 11.75 4.95 13.34
CA TYR A 45 10.35 4.54 13.46
C TYR A 45 10.24 3.01 13.52
N LEU A 46 10.86 2.34 12.55
CA LEU A 46 10.80 0.89 12.45
C LEU A 46 11.40 0.20 13.68
N LYS A 47 12.54 0.67 14.19
CA LYS A 47 13.21 0.05 15.34
C LYS A 47 12.47 0.22 16.67
N ILE A 48 11.86 1.39 16.89
CA ILE A 48 11.16 1.69 18.14
C ILE A 48 9.79 1.02 18.15
N TYR A 49 9.02 1.18 17.08
CA TYR A 49 7.63 0.77 17.06
C TYR A 49 7.42 -0.68 16.58
N SER A 50 8.43 -1.37 16.04
CA SER A 50 8.30 -2.81 15.72
C SER A 50 8.36 -3.72 16.95
N ARG A 51 8.98 -3.27 18.06
CA ARG A 51 9.14 -4.08 19.27
C ARG A 51 7.91 -4.10 20.16
N ASP A 52 7.15 -2.99 20.20
CA ASP A 52 5.99 -2.83 21.06
C ASP A 52 4.66 -2.97 20.31
N GLN A 53 4.70 -3.46 19.07
CA GLN A 53 3.53 -3.41 18.21
C GLN A 53 2.47 -4.45 18.59
N LYS A 54 1.23 -3.97 18.78
CA LYS A 54 0.03 -4.81 18.81
C LYS A 54 -0.55 -4.87 17.39
N PHE A 55 -0.99 -6.06 16.98
CA PHE A 55 -1.50 -6.33 15.62
C PHE A 55 -2.58 -5.35 15.13
N PHE A 56 -3.47 -4.92 16.03
CA PHE A 56 -4.47 -3.90 15.76
C PHE A 56 -4.16 -2.62 16.54
N ASP A 57 -3.30 -1.78 15.97
CA ASP A 57 -3.19 -0.40 16.41
C ASP A 57 -4.15 0.48 15.60
N LYS A 58 -4.88 1.34 16.29
CA LYS A 58 -5.79 2.33 15.68
C LYS A 58 -5.03 3.22 14.69
N PHE A 59 -3.78 3.57 15.01
CA PHE A 59 -2.94 4.39 14.13
C PHE A 59 -2.64 3.70 12.80
N ASP A 60 -2.21 2.43 12.85
CA ASP A 60 -1.86 1.67 11.66
C ASP A 60 -3.11 1.35 10.82
N ALA A 61 -4.25 1.09 11.47
CA ALA A 61 -5.53 0.85 10.81
C ALA A 61 -6.01 2.08 10.01
N LEU A 62 -5.89 3.28 10.56
CA LEU A 62 -6.26 4.52 9.85
C LEU A 62 -5.38 4.74 8.61
N LEU A 63 -4.06 4.54 8.74
CA LEU A 63 -3.14 4.66 7.61
C LEU A 63 -3.36 3.57 6.54
N PHE A 64 -3.72 2.36 6.96
CA PHE A 64 -4.06 1.27 6.06
C PHE A 64 -5.36 1.52 5.29
N ALA A 65 -6.38 2.07 5.96
CA ALA A 65 -7.61 2.51 5.28
C ALA A 65 -7.31 3.60 4.24
N ASN A 66 -6.44 4.57 4.58
CA ASN A 66 -5.99 5.59 3.63
C ASN A 66 -5.26 4.98 2.42
N LEU A 67 -4.42 3.96 2.64
CA LEU A 67 -3.73 3.24 1.59
C LEU A 67 -4.71 2.59 0.59
N ILE A 68 -5.73 1.89 1.10
CA ILE A 68 -6.73 1.21 0.25
C ILE A 68 -7.45 2.23 -0.65
N ILE A 69 -7.93 3.34 -0.06
CA ILE A 69 -8.64 4.40 -0.79
C ILE A 69 -7.71 4.98 -1.87
N SER A 70 -6.47 5.30 -1.50
CA SER A 70 -5.51 5.94 -2.38
C SER A 70 -5.12 5.04 -3.57
N VAL A 71 -4.84 3.77 -3.33
CA VAL A 71 -4.50 2.79 -4.38
C VAL A 71 -5.70 2.51 -5.28
N SER A 72 -6.89 2.39 -4.71
CA SER A 72 -8.13 2.22 -5.48
C SER A 72 -8.38 3.40 -6.43
N LEU A 73 -8.23 4.64 -5.93
CA LEU A 73 -8.33 5.85 -6.74
C LEU A 73 -7.32 5.86 -7.88
N PHE A 74 -6.05 5.56 -7.59
CA PHE A 74 -4.99 5.55 -8.61
C PHE A 74 -5.24 4.49 -9.70
N CYS A 75 -5.64 3.28 -9.30
CA CYS A 75 -5.95 2.20 -10.23
C CYS A 75 -7.11 2.58 -11.16
N PHE A 76 -8.14 3.23 -10.62
CA PHE A 76 -9.28 3.66 -11.41
C PHE A 76 -8.95 4.81 -12.36
N ILE A 77 -8.22 5.82 -11.88
CA ILE A 77 -7.77 6.94 -12.72
C ILE A 77 -6.90 6.40 -13.88
N SER A 78 -6.04 5.42 -13.61
CA SER A 78 -5.25 4.72 -14.62
C SER A 78 -6.13 3.99 -15.63
N TYR A 79 -7.12 3.21 -15.16
CA TYR A 79 -8.03 2.48 -16.03
C TYR A 79 -8.84 3.41 -16.94
N LYS A 80 -9.42 4.48 -16.39
CA LYS A 80 -10.14 5.52 -17.16
C LYS A 80 -9.25 6.13 -18.26
N PHE A 81 -7.98 6.37 -17.93
CA PHE A 81 -7.01 6.93 -18.87
C PHE A 81 -6.66 5.97 -20.02
N PHE A 82 -6.40 4.69 -19.73
CA PHE A 82 -6.03 3.70 -20.75
C PHE A 82 -7.19 3.30 -21.65
N THR A 83 -8.39 3.12 -21.10
CA THR A 83 -9.56 2.68 -21.87
C THR A 83 -10.27 3.85 -22.56
N LYS A 84 -9.91 5.11 -22.25
CA LYS A 84 -10.55 6.34 -22.74
C LYS A 84 -12.08 6.35 -22.56
N THR A 85 -12.59 5.57 -21.61
CA THR A 85 -14.02 5.45 -21.33
C THR A 85 -14.40 6.45 -20.25
N ASN A 86 -15.38 7.32 -20.55
CA ASN A 86 -15.89 8.29 -19.58
C ASN A 86 -17.02 7.73 -18.68
N THR A 87 -17.57 6.56 -19.02
CA THR A 87 -18.73 5.96 -18.37
C THR A 87 -18.32 4.70 -17.62
N ILE A 88 -17.65 4.87 -16.49
CA ILE A 88 -17.39 3.76 -15.59
C ILE A 88 -18.24 3.97 -14.34
N SER A 89 -19.08 3.00 -14.00
CA SER A 89 -20.02 3.10 -12.88
C SER A 89 -19.28 3.07 -11.54
N PRO A 90 -19.73 3.85 -10.53
CA PRO A 90 -19.14 3.85 -9.18
C PRO A 90 -19.16 2.46 -8.53
N ASP A 91 -20.09 1.58 -8.91
CA ASP A 91 -20.13 0.18 -8.48
C ASP A 91 -18.85 -0.60 -8.81
N THR A 92 -18.23 -0.33 -9.97
CA THR A 92 -16.97 -0.98 -10.34
C THR A 92 -15.81 -0.52 -9.47
N MET A 93 -15.80 0.74 -9.01
CA MET A 93 -14.81 1.22 -8.05
C MET A 93 -14.92 0.51 -6.72
N PHE A 94 -16.14 0.38 -6.18
CA PHE A 94 -16.35 -0.33 -4.93
C PHE A 94 -15.91 -1.78 -5.03
N LYS A 95 -16.21 -2.46 -6.14
CA LYS A 95 -15.72 -3.83 -6.40
C LYS A 95 -14.20 -3.91 -6.44
N ILE A 96 -13.53 -2.99 -7.12
CA ILE A 96 -12.06 -2.96 -7.21
C ILE A 96 -11.44 -2.65 -5.85
N SER A 97 -11.96 -1.64 -5.14
CA SER A 97 -11.48 -1.26 -3.80
C SER A 97 -11.64 -2.40 -2.79
N PHE A 98 -12.82 -3.03 -2.79
CA PHE A 98 -13.09 -4.19 -1.95
C PHE A 98 -12.20 -5.37 -2.32
N GLY A 99 -12.03 -5.66 -3.61
CA GLY A 99 -11.13 -6.71 -4.09
C GLY A 99 -9.68 -6.49 -3.65
N ILE A 100 -9.16 -5.26 -3.79
CA ILE A 100 -7.81 -4.89 -3.35
C ILE A 100 -7.68 -5.04 -1.83
N SER A 101 -8.67 -4.54 -1.06
CA SER A 101 -8.68 -4.63 0.39
C SER A 101 -8.66 -6.09 0.86
N VAL A 102 -9.57 -6.91 0.33
CA VAL A 102 -9.67 -8.34 0.67
C VAL A 102 -8.39 -9.07 0.28
N PHE A 103 -7.83 -8.80 -0.91
CA PHE A 103 -6.58 -9.42 -1.34
C PHE A 103 -5.41 -9.09 -0.41
N ILE A 104 -5.27 -7.81 -0.01
CA ILE A 104 -4.20 -7.40 0.90
C ILE A 104 -4.41 -8.03 2.29
N LEU A 105 -5.65 -8.04 2.80
CA LEU A 105 -5.96 -8.63 4.10
C LEU A 105 -5.68 -10.13 4.11
N ILE A 106 -6.20 -10.89 3.13
CA ILE A 106 -5.95 -12.33 3.00
C ILE A 106 -4.45 -12.60 2.93
N LYS A 107 -3.71 -11.81 2.14
CA LYS A 107 -2.26 -11.95 2.06
C LYS A 107 -1.64 -11.82 3.46
N VAL A 108 -1.90 -10.72 4.16
CA VAL A 108 -1.36 -10.47 5.53
C VAL A 108 -1.72 -11.61 6.50
N PHE A 109 -2.95 -12.12 6.46
CA PHE A 109 -3.36 -13.25 7.31
C PHE A 109 -2.57 -14.54 7.01
N ILE A 110 -2.35 -14.86 5.73
CA ILE A 110 -1.55 -16.02 5.33
C ILE A 110 -0.09 -15.85 5.77
N GLU A 111 0.49 -14.66 5.58
CA GLU A 111 1.87 -14.37 5.99
C GLU A 111 2.07 -14.58 7.49
N ARG A 112 1.03 -14.31 8.29
CA ARG A 112 1.04 -14.45 9.75
C ARG A 112 0.77 -15.86 10.25
N LEU A 113 -0.16 -16.58 9.62
CA LEU A 113 -0.39 -18.01 9.92
C LEU A 113 0.89 -18.82 9.73
N ILE A 114 1.64 -18.51 8.67
CA ILE A 114 2.93 -19.13 8.42
C ILE A 114 3.95 -18.77 9.51
N GLY A 115 3.95 -17.54 10.02
CA GLY A 115 4.81 -17.19 11.14
C GLY A 115 4.56 -17.98 12.42
N SER A 116 3.28 -18.27 12.69
CA SER A 116 2.87 -19.10 13.83
C SER A 116 3.25 -20.57 13.63
N LEU A 117 3.15 -21.10 12.41
CA LEU A 117 3.54 -22.48 12.11
C LEU A 117 5.04 -22.74 12.25
N PHE A 118 5.88 -21.70 12.09
CA PHE A 118 7.34 -21.81 12.18
C PHE A 118 7.92 -21.31 13.50
N GLU A 119 7.08 -21.02 14.52
CA GLU A 119 7.49 -20.48 15.83
C GLU A 119 8.38 -19.22 15.73
N MET A 120 8.25 -18.46 14.63
CA MET A 120 9.02 -17.25 14.34
C MET A 120 8.13 -16.00 14.30
N ASP A 121 7.06 -16.02 15.11
CA ASP A 121 6.04 -14.97 15.18
C ASP A 121 6.63 -13.57 15.36
N ALA A 122 7.59 -13.41 16.28
CA ALA A 122 8.19 -12.11 16.57
C ALA A 122 8.96 -11.51 15.37
N ILE A 123 9.63 -12.36 14.59
CA ILE A 123 10.42 -11.90 13.43
C ILE A 123 9.47 -11.58 12.26
N ILE A 124 8.46 -12.42 12.05
CA ILE A 124 7.51 -12.25 10.97
C ILE A 124 6.57 -11.07 11.23
N ASP A 125 6.13 -10.84 12.48
CA ASP A 125 5.34 -9.66 12.85
C ASP A 125 6.16 -8.37 12.66
N GLN A 126 7.47 -8.35 13.00
CA GLN A 126 8.35 -7.20 12.73
C GLN A 126 8.55 -6.94 11.23
N TYR A 127 8.75 -8.00 10.45
CA TYR A 127 8.86 -7.92 9.00
C TYR A 127 7.56 -7.38 8.36
N LEU A 128 6.40 -7.91 8.78
CA LEU A 128 5.09 -7.48 8.32
C LEU A 128 4.83 -6.03 8.65
N PHE A 129 5.19 -5.58 9.86
CA PHE A 129 5.07 -4.19 10.26
C PHE A 129 5.86 -3.25 9.35
N GLN A 130 7.12 -3.61 9.08
CA GLN A 130 7.98 -2.80 8.23
C GLN A 130 7.40 -2.71 6.82
N LYS A 131 6.98 -3.85 6.25
CA LYS A 131 6.35 -3.92 4.93
C LYS A 131 5.07 -3.09 4.84
N ILE A 132 4.19 -3.20 5.84
CA ILE A 132 2.93 -2.43 5.89
C ILE A 132 3.22 -0.95 6.07
N SER A 133 4.22 -0.56 6.88
CA SER A 133 4.58 0.84 7.11
C SER A 133 5.04 1.53 5.83
N TYR A 134 5.89 0.88 5.02
CA TYR A 134 6.29 1.41 3.71
C TYR A 134 5.13 1.53 2.74
N LYS A 135 4.21 0.55 2.74
CA LYS A 135 2.98 0.64 1.94
C LYS A 135 2.07 1.78 2.41
N ASN A 136 1.86 1.94 3.71
CA ASN A 136 1.08 3.04 4.27
C ASN A 136 1.68 4.40 3.90
N TYR A 137 3.02 4.51 3.85
CA TYR A 137 3.69 5.71 3.37
C TYR A 137 3.37 5.99 1.89
N LEU A 138 3.30 4.96 1.05
CA LEU A 138 2.81 5.13 -0.33
C LEU A 138 1.39 5.70 -0.37
N GLY A 139 0.49 5.20 0.49
CA GLY A 139 -0.86 5.75 0.60
C GLY A 139 -0.87 7.25 0.90
N LEU A 140 0.05 7.72 1.74
CA LEU A 140 0.19 9.15 2.05
C LEU A 140 0.69 9.95 0.83
N VAL A 141 1.64 9.42 0.07
CA VAL A 141 2.19 10.07 -1.14
C VAL A 141 1.20 10.01 -2.32
N LEU A 142 0.37 8.98 -2.41
CA LEU A 142 -0.62 8.85 -3.48
C LEU A 142 -1.73 9.90 -3.40
N ILE A 143 -2.09 10.41 -2.21
CA ILE A 143 -3.15 11.42 -2.05
C ILE A 143 -2.88 12.67 -2.91
N PRO A 144 -1.73 13.38 -2.75
CA PRO A 144 -1.44 14.55 -3.56
C PRO A 144 -1.25 14.19 -5.04
N ILE A 145 -0.69 13.01 -5.36
CA ILE A 145 -0.53 12.56 -6.75
C ILE A 145 -1.90 12.34 -7.42
N ASN A 146 -2.83 11.68 -6.73
CA ASN A 146 -4.18 11.46 -7.21
C ASN A 146 -4.95 12.78 -7.38
N ALA A 147 -4.78 13.73 -6.45
CA ALA A 147 -5.35 15.07 -6.61
C ALA A 147 -4.80 15.76 -7.86
N LEU A 148 -3.49 15.72 -8.09
CA LEU A 148 -2.87 16.27 -9.30
C LEU A 148 -3.38 15.59 -10.57
N LEU A 149 -3.47 14.25 -10.59
CA LEU A 149 -4.00 13.50 -11.73
C LEU A 149 -5.45 13.85 -12.06
N LEU A 150 -6.25 14.14 -11.03
CA LEU A 150 -7.69 14.35 -11.18
C LEU A 150 -8.05 15.77 -11.60
N PHE A 151 -7.26 16.75 -11.16
CA PHE A 151 -7.48 18.18 -11.45
C PHE A 151 -6.55 18.75 -12.53
N SER A 152 -5.55 17.99 -13.01
CA SER A 152 -4.70 18.42 -14.11
C SER A 152 -5.47 18.40 -15.43
N PHE A 153 -5.33 19.48 -16.21
CA PHE A 153 -6.09 19.71 -17.45
C PHE A 153 -5.79 18.69 -18.56
N LYS A 154 -4.64 17.99 -18.53
CA LYS A 154 -4.28 16.92 -19.47
C LYS A 154 -3.34 15.91 -18.79
N PRO A 155 -3.85 14.82 -18.18
CA PRO A 155 -2.99 13.73 -17.73
C PRO A 155 -2.20 13.19 -18.93
N THR A 156 -0.88 13.11 -18.80
CA THR A 156 0.02 12.55 -19.83
C THR A 156 0.46 11.15 -19.43
N LEU A 157 0.74 10.29 -20.43
CA LEU A 157 1.32 8.96 -20.20
C LEU A 157 2.58 9.02 -19.33
N THR A 158 3.43 10.02 -19.55
CA THR A 158 4.65 10.26 -18.77
C THR A 158 4.39 10.40 -17.28
N PHE A 159 3.31 11.07 -16.89
CA PHE A 159 2.98 11.28 -15.47
C PHE A 159 2.60 9.96 -14.77
N PHE A 160 1.88 9.08 -15.46
CA PHE A 160 1.58 7.73 -14.95
C PHE A 160 2.85 6.90 -14.78
N TYR A 161 3.74 6.90 -15.79
CA TYR A 161 5.01 6.17 -15.70
C TYR A 161 5.89 6.67 -14.54
N VAL A 162 6.03 7.99 -14.37
CA VAL A 162 6.77 8.58 -13.25
C VAL A 162 6.16 8.16 -11.92
N THR A 163 4.83 8.17 -11.80
CA THR A 163 4.15 7.73 -10.59
C THR A 163 4.47 6.26 -10.30
N VAL A 164 4.31 5.36 -11.27
CA VAL A 164 4.60 3.93 -11.10
C VAL A 164 6.05 3.67 -10.72
N ILE A 165 7.00 4.37 -11.36
CA ILE A 165 8.43 4.27 -11.01
C ILE A 165 8.66 4.72 -9.56
N LEU A 166 8.04 5.82 -9.13
CA LEU A 166 8.14 6.30 -7.76
C LEU A 166 7.56 5.28 -6.75
N LEU A 167 6.43 4.65 -7.06
CA LEU A 167 5.87 3.58 -6.23
C LEU A 167 6.81 2.39 -6.12
N PHE A 168 7.41 1.99 -7.24
CA PHE A 168 8.36 0.88 -7.30
C PHE A 168 9.62 1.16 -6.48
N ILE A 169 10.16 2.39 -6.54
CA ILE A 169 11.33 2.80 -5.74
C ILE A 169 11.04 2.69 -4.25
N VAL A 170 9.87 3.15 -3.78
CA VAL A 170 9.53 3.07 -2.35
C VAL A 170 9.39 1.61 -1.89
N ILE A 171 8.80 0.74 -2.71
CA ILE A 171 8.72 -0.70 -2.42
C ILE A 171 10.13 -1.31 -2.34
N LEU A 172 11.01 -0.96 -3.28
CA LEU A 172 12.41 -1.40 -3.28
C LEU A 172 13.16 -0.94 -2.02
N ILE A 173 13.01 0.32 -1.61
CA ILE A 173 13.61 0.84 -0.38
C ILE A 173 13.09 0.07 0.83
N GLY A 174 11.78 -0.20 0.90
CA GLY A 174 11.18 -0.99 1.97
C GLY A 174 11.74 -2.42 2.03
N LEU A 175 11.96 -3.04 0.87
CA LEU A 175 12.55 -4.36 0.77
C LEU A 175 14.02 -4.33 1.20
N VAL A 176 14.84 -3.42 0.67
CA VAL A 176 16.27 -3.31 1.00
C VAL A 176 16.48 -3.04 2.49
N THR A 177 15.71 -2.12 3.08
CA THR A 177 15.79 -1.82 4.51
C THR A 177 15.38 -3.00 5.36
N SER A 178 14.39 -3.78 4.92
CA SER A 178 13.94 -4.99 5.62
C SER A 178 15.00 -6.08 5.57
N PHE A 179 15.63 -6.28 4.42
CA PHE A 179 16.74 -7.21 4.24
C PHE A 179 17.94 -6.82 5.12
N LYS A 180 18.30 -5.54 5.18
CA LYS A 180 19.39 -5.05 6.04
C LYS A 180 19.09 -5.23 7.53
N ALA A 181 17.86 -5.01 7.96
CA ALA A 181 17.47 -5.12 9.37
C ALA A 181 17.55 -6.56 9.90
N HIS A 182 17.26 -7.56 9.05
CA HIS A 182 17.21 -8.97 9.45
C HIS A 182 18.40 -9.80 8.93
N GLN A 183 19.45 -9.15 8.40
CA GLN A 183 20.59 -9.80 7.76
C GLN A 183 21.33 -10.79 8.67
N SER A 184 21.38 -10.53 9.99
CA SER A 184 22.03 -11.41 10.97
C SER A 184 21.26 -12.70 11.21
N LEU A 185 19.92 -12.65 11.23
CA LEU A 185 19.03 -13.81 11.36
C LEU A 185 18.94 -14.62 10.06
N ILE A 186 18.92 -13.93 8.91
CA ILE A 186 18.88 -14.52 7.57
C ILE A 186 20.15 -15.34 7.29
N LYS A 187 21.32 -14.93 7.79
CA LYS A 187 22.55 -15.71 7.62
C LYS A 187 22.52 -17.07 8.32
N HIS A 188 21.78 -17.20 9.42
CA HIS A 188 21.70 -18.47 10.15
C HIS A 188 20.69 -19.43 9.53
N ASN A 189 19.55 -18.91 9.03
CA ASN A 189 18.44 -19.70 8.47
C ASN A 189 18.11 -19.33 7.00
N PHE A 190 19.15 -19.17 6.16
CA PHE A 190 19.05 -18.62 4.80
C PHE A 190 18.08 -19.39 3.89
N PHE A 191 18.06 -20.73 4.03
CA PHE A 191 17.21 -21.61 3.23
C PHE A 191 15.72 -21.46 3.58
N TYR A 192 15.39 -21.32 4.87
CA TYR A 192 14.02 -21.08 5.33
C TYR A 192 13.50 -19.70 4.91
N PHE A 193 14.37 -18.69 4.89
CA PHE A 193 14.00 -17.36 4.43
C PHE A 193 13.72 -17.31 2.91
N ILE A 194 14.51 -18.03 2.10
CA ILE A 194 14.26 -18.17 0.66
C ILE A 194 12.95 -18.94 0.41
N LEU A 195 12.72 -20.03 1.14
CA LEU A 195 11.50 -20.81 1.00
C LEU A 195 10.26 -19.97 1.35
N TYR A 196 10.34 -19.13 2.40
CA TYR A 196 9.30 -18.17 2.76
C TYR A 196 9.02 -17.15 1.65
N LEU A 197 10.06 -16.47 1.14
CA LEU A 197 9.94 -15.49 0.05
C LEU A 197 9.31 -16.10 -1.21
N CYS A 198 9.75 -17.30 -1.59
CA CYS A 198 9.26 -17.99 -2.77
C CYS A 198 7.81 -18.46 -2.61
N ALA A 199 7.46 -19.06 -1.46
CA ALA A 199 6.12 -19.60 -1.23
C ALA A 199 5.06 -18.52 -1.06
N LEU A 200 5.42 -17.37 -0.51
CA LEU A 200 4.45 -16.40 -0.01
C LEU A 200 4.39 -15.11 -0.84
N GLU A 201 5.51 -14.72 -1.45
CA GLU A 201 5.58 -13.51 -2.26
C GLU A 201 5.52 -13.81 -3.76
N ILE A 202 6.27 -14.84 -4.20
CA ILE A 202 6.37 -15.20 -5.62
C ILE A 202 5.21 -16.10 -6.04
N ALA A 203 4.85 -17.11 -5.24
CA ALA A 203 3.81 -18.07 -5.62
C ALA A 203 2.42 -17.43 -5.84
N PRO A 204 1.92 -16.49 -5.01
CA PRO A 204 0.62 -15.84 -5.28
C PRO A 204 0.64 -14.99 -6.54
N CYS A 205 1.77 -14.34 -6.86
CA CYS A 205 1.93 -13.58 -8.09
C CYS A 205 1.88 -14.49 -9.33
N ILE A 206 2.49 -15.68 -9.25
CA ILE A 206 2.45 -16.70 -10.32
C ILE A 206 1.03 -17.25 -10.50
N ILE A 207 0.32 -17.52 -9.40
CA ILE A 207 -1.06 -18.01 -9.45
C ILE A 207 -1.97 -16.94 -10.09
N LEU A 208 -1.86 -15.68 -9.68
CA LEU A 208 -2.63 -14.57 -10.25
C LEU A 208 -2.34 -14.37 -11.75
N TYR A 209 -1.07 -14.42 -12.13
CA TYR A 209 -0.64 -14.34 -13.53
C TYR A 209 -1.24 -15.47 -14.37
N LYS A 210 -1.21 -16.71 -13.85
CA LYS A 210 -1.80 -17.88 -14.53
C LYS A 210 -3.32 -17.76 -14.65
N VAL A 211 -4.02 -17.25 -13.64
CA VAL A 211 -5.48 -17.04 -13.68
C VAL A 211 -5.87 -15.95 -14.68
N ILE A 212 -5.08 -14.89 -14.83
CA ILE A 212 -5.34 -13.82 -15.79
C ILE A 212 -5.09 -14.28 -17.24
N ILE A 213 -4.07 -15.10 -17.49
CA ILE A 213 -3.72 -15.61 -18.82
C ILE A 213 -4.57 -16.82 -19.25
N SER A 214 -5.06 -17.61 -18.30
CA SER A 214 -5.90 -18.79 -18.60
C SER A 214 -7.35 -18.42 -18.96
N LYS A 215 -7.61 -17.15 -19.27
CA LYS A 215 -8.91 -16.63 -19.71
C LYS A 215 -8.73 -15.94 -21.05
#